data_AF-A0A7H4MVL5-F1
#
_entry.id   AF-A0A7H4MVL5-F1
#
_cell.length_a   1.000
_cell.length_b   1.000
_cell.length_c   1.000
_cell.angle_alpha   90.00
_cell.angle_beta   90.00
_cell.angle_gamma   90.00
#
_symmetry.space_group_name_H-M   'P 1'
#
loop_
_entity.id
_entity.type
_entity.pdbx_description
1 polymer ?
#
loop_
_entity_poly.entity_id
_entity_poly.type
_entity_poly.pdbx_seq_one_letter_code
_entity_poly.pdbx_strand_id
1 'polypeptide(L)'
;MIAAIELLLQAPKGGRIYNICAPKHPARGVFYPQMARELGLPVPVFSDNPENGSGKIVDGSRICNELGFEYQYPDPLVMPME
;
A
#
# COMPACT_ATOMS: atom_id res chain seq x y z
N MET A 1 -8.00 4.93 4.33
CA MET A 1 -8.87 4.69 3.16
C MET A 1 -10.11 5.57 3.19
N ILE A 2 -10.84 5.65 4.31
CA ILE A 2 -12.05 6.48 4.46
C ILE A 2 -11.81 7.94 4.03
N ALA A 3 -10.73 8.56 4.50
CA ALA A 3 -10.35 9.94 4.13
C ALA A 3 -10.21 10.18 2.60
N ALA A 4 -9.80 9.18 1.83
CA ALA A 4 -9.72 9.33 0.37
C ALA A 4 -11.11 9.41 -0.27
N ILE A 5 -12.08 8.65 0.25
CA ILE A 5 -13.48 8.67 -0.20
C ILE A 5 -14.12 9.99 0.19
N GLU A 6 -13.90 10.47 1.41
CA GLU A 6 -14.40 11.76 1.88
C GLU A 6 -13.91 12.92 1.00
N LEU A 7 -12.63 12.94 0.64
CA LEU A 7 -12.08 13.92 -0.32
C LEU A 7 -12.76 13.84 -1.69
N LEU A 8 -13.05 12.65 -2.19
CA LEU A 8 -13.74 12.48 -3.48
C LEU A 8 -15.17 12.99 -3.45
N LEU A 9 -15.89 12.79 -2.34
CA LEU A 9 -17.26 13.31 -2.16
C LEU A 9 -17.29 14.84 -2.10
N GLN A 10 -16.23 15.47 -1.60
CA GLN A 10 -16.10 16.93 -1.55
C GLN A 10 -15.63 17.54 -2.87
N ALA A 11 -15.07 16.73 -3.79
CA ALA A 11 -14.54 17.22 -5.05
C ALA A 11 -15.68 17.65 -6.01
N PRO A 12 -15.68 18.89 -6.53
CA PRO A 12 -16.82 19.46 -7.26
C PRO A 12 -17.06 18.86 -8.66
N LYS A 13 -16.16 17.98 -9.14
CA LYS A 13 -16.25 17.35 -10.47
C LYS A 13 -15.86 15.87 -10.36
N GLY A 14 -16.82 15.00 -10.69
CA GLY A 14 -16.61 13.56 -10.83
C GLY A 14 -15.83 13.18 -12.10
N GLY A 15 -15.80 11.89 -12.42
CA GLY A 15 -15.15 11.37 -13.63
C GLY A 15 -13.63 11.18 -13.54
N ARG A 16 -13.05 11.33 -12.34
CA ARG A 16 -11.63 11.04 -12.07
C ARG A 16 -11.47 9.64 -11.51
N ILE A 17 -10.36 9.00 -11.86
CA ILE A 17 -9.95 7.71 -11.33
C ILE A 17 -8.62 7.91 -10.60
N TYR A 18 -8.56 7.43 -9.36
CA TYR A 18 -7.38 7.48 -8.50
C TYR A 18 -7.03 6.07 -8.02
N ASN A 19 -5.75 5.73 -8.03
CA ASN A 19 -5.24 4.55 -7.35
C ASN A 19 -5.05 4.88 -5.87
N ILE A 20 -5.63 4.08 -4.98
CA ILE A 20 -5.42 4.21 -3.54
C ILE A 20 -4.44 3.11 -3.10
N CYS A 21 -3.13 3.39 -3.24
CA CYS A 21 -2.05 2.48 -2.89
C CYS A 21 -0.92 3.24 -2.18
N ALA A 22 -0.44 2.73 -1.04
CA ALA A 22 0.62 3.38 -0.27
C ALA A 22 1.90 3.54 -1.12
N PRO A 23 2.65 4.65 -1.05
CA PRO A 23 3.81 4.89 -1.92
C PRO A 23 4.88 3.80 -1.88
N LYS A 24 5.08 3.15 -0.73
CA LYS A 24 6.01 2.02 -0.61
C LYS A 24 5.31 0.67 -0.72
N HIS A 25 5.96 -0.23 -1.44
CA HIS A 25 5.43 -1.54 -1.81
C HIS A 25 6.52 -2.61 -1.65
N PRO A 26 6.83 -3.06 -0.43
CA PRO A 26 7.81 -4.11 -0.24
C PRO A 26 7.37 -5.39 -0.96
N ALA A 27 8.34 -6.14 -1.49
CA ALA A 27 8.08 -7.45 -2.06
C ALA A 27 7.49 -8.38 -1.00
N ARG A 28 6.68 -9.36 -1.43
CA ARG A 28 6.07 -10.35 -0.52
C ARG A 28 7.12 -11.10 0.32
N GLY A 29 8.24 -11.47 -0.30
CA GLY A 29 9.38 -12.10 0.38
C GLY A 29 10.11 -11.22 1.38
N VAL A 30 9.80 -9.91 1.43
CA VAL A 30 10.30 -8.98 2.46
C VAL A 30 9.23 -8.78 3.53
N PHE A 31 8.01 -8.43 3.11
CA PHE A 31 6.91 -8.08 4.01
C PHE A 31 6.51 -9.24 4.93
N TYR A 32 6.15 -10.40 4.36
CA TYR A 32 5.58 -11.50 5.17
C TYR A 32 6.59 -12.11 6.16
N PRO A 33 7.88 -12.33 5.81
CA PRO A 33 8.83 -12.80 6.80
C PRO A 33 9.08 -11.81 7.94
N GLN A 34 9.07 -10.51 7.66
CA GLN A 34 9.18 -9.50 8.71
C GLN A 34 7.97 -9.54 9.64
N MET A 35 6.76 -9.49 9.08
CA MET A 35 5.54 -9.48 9.90
C MET A 35 5.33 -10.77 10.69
N ALA A 36 5.68 -11.93 10.13
CA ALA A 36 5.61 -13.20 10.84
C ALA A 36 6.48 -13.18 12.10
N ARG A 37 7.68 -12.59 12.05
CA ARG A 37 8.55 -12.45 13.23
C ARG A 37 7.95 -11.52 14.27
N GLU A 38 7.43 -10.37 13.85
CA GLU A 38 6.81 -9.39 14.75
C GLU A 38 5.59 -9.96 15.48
N LEU A 39 4.83 -10.84 14.81
CA LEU A 39 3.66 -11.52 15.38
C LEU A 39 3.98 -12.84 16.12
N GLY A 40 5.25 -13.28 16.17
CA GLY A 40 5.62 -14.58 16.75
C GLY A 40 5.08 -15.80 16.00
N LEU A 41 4.79 -15.65 14.70
CA LEU A 41 4.28 -16.70 13.83
C LEU A 41 5.42 -17.44 13.10
N PRO A 42 5.18 -18.68 12.62
CA PRO A 42 6.13 -19.37 11.76
C PRO A 42 6.45 -18.56 10.51
N VAL A 43 7.75 -18.38 10.22
CA VAL A 43 8.21 -17.60 9.06
C VAL A 43 7.94 -18.37 7.76
N PRO A 44 7.26 -17.76 6.77
CA PRO A 44 6.98 -18.42 5.50
C PRO A 44 8.25 -18.58 4.64
N VAL A 45 8.30 -19.67 3.89
CA VAL A 45 9.33 -19.93 2.87
C VAL A 45 8.75 -19.59 1.50
N PHE A 46 9.46 -18.77 0.73
CA PHE A 46 9.09 -18.42 -0.64
C PHE A 46 9.87 -19.28 -1.63
N SER A 47 9.24 -19.64 -2.75
CA SER A 47 9.92 -20.34 -3.84
C SER A 47 10.86 -19.39 -4.59
N ASP A 48 12.00 -19.92 -5.05
CA ASP A 48 12.96 -19.23 -5.92
C ASP A 48 12.45 -19.14 -7.37
N ASN A 49 11.19 -18.75 -7.58
CA ASN A 49 10.67 -18.53 -8.92
C ASN A 49 11.11 -17.14 -9.40
N PRO A 50 11.85 -17.00 -10.52
CA PRO A 50 12.20 -15.71 -11.09
C PRO A 50 10.98 -14.85 -11.47
N GLU A 51 9.81 -15.44 -11.70
CA GLU A 51 8.54 -14.70 -11.89
C GLU A 51 7.96 -14.13 -10.57
N ASN A 52 8.53 -14.47 -9.41
CA ASN A 52 8.26 -13.74 -8.16
C ASN A 52 8.94 -12.35 -8.15
N GLY A 53 9.70 -12.02 -9.20
CA GLY A 53 10.39 -10.75 -9.40
C GLY A 53 9.43 -9.61 -9.76
N SER A 54 9.42 -8.59 -8.91
CA SER A 54 8.66 -7.33 -9.01
C SER A 54 7.24 -7.48 -9.57
N GLY A 55 6.25 -7.64 -8.68
CA GLY A 55 4.86 -7.40 -9.04
C GLY A 55 4.67 -6.01 -9.65
N LYS A 56 3.46 -5.73 -10.15
CA LYS A 56 3.15 -4.42 -10.73
C LYS A 56 3.43 -3.30 -9.73
N ILE A 57 4.13 -2.26 -10.19
CA ILE A 57 4.26 -1.00 -9.44
C ILE A 57 3.03 -0.16 -9.74
N VAL A 58 2.27 0.21 -8.71
CA VAL A 58 1.07 1.04 -8.82
C VAL A 58 1.40 2.43 -8.28
N ASP A 59 1.23 3.45 -9.11
CA ASP A 59 1.40 4.84 -8.70
C ASP A 59 0.11 5.38 -8.07
N GLY A 60 0.17 5.67 -6.77
CA GLY A 60 -0.89 6.31 -5.98
C GLY A 60 -0.72 7.82 -5.77
N SER A 61 0.30 8.45 -6.35
CA SER A 61 0.64 9.86 -6.11
C SER A 61 -0.41 10.85 -6.60
N ARG A 62 -1.22 10.47 -7.59
CA ARG A 62 -2.20 11.36 -8.24
C ARG A 62 -3.19 11.99 -7.26
N ILE A 63 -3.69 11.25 -6.28
CA ILE A 63 -4.65 11.78 -5.31
C ILE A 63 -3.98 12.75 -4.31
N CYS A 64 -2.70 12.51 -3.99
CA CYS A 64 -1.91 13.42 -3.17
C CYS A 64 -1.71 14.75 -3.89
N ASN A 65 -1.33 14.68 -5.18
CA ASN A 65 -1.03 15.85 -5.99
C ASN A 65 -2.27 16.69 -6.32
N GLU A 66 -3.41 16.04 -6.61
CA GLU A 66 -4.63 16.75 -7.05
C GLU A 66 -5.55 17.16 -5.90
N LEU A 67 -5.68 16.33 -4.85
CA LEU A 67 -6.65 16.51 -3.77
C LEU A 67 -6.00 16.75 -2.40
N GLY A 68 -4.67 16.78 -2.30
CA GLY A 68 -3.97 16.96 -1.02
C GLY A 68 -4.15 15.78 -0.07
N PHE A 69 -4.45 14.58 -0.59
CA PHE A 69 -4.58 13.39 0.24
C PHE A 69 -3.24 12.99 0.86
N GLU A 70 -3.27 12.66 2.15
CA GLU A 70 -2.10 12.16 2.88
C GLU A 70 -2.31 10.70 3.31
N TYR A 71 -1.35 9.84 2.96
CA TYR A 71 -1.35 8.46 3.44
C TYR A 71 -0.97 8.42 4.92
N GLN A 72 -1.92 7.99 5.77
CA GLN A 72 -1.66 7.74 7.19
C GLN A 72 -0.50 6.75 7.38
N TYR A 73 -0.42 5.73 6.51
CA TYR A 73 0.65 4.74 6.51
C TYR A 73 1.24 4.64 5.11
N PRO A 74 2.33 5.38 4.81
CA PRO A 74 2.95 5.38 3.49
C PRO A 74 3.78 4.11 3.21
N ASP A 75 4.05 3.32 4.25
CA ASP A 75 4.78 2.06 4.23
C ASP A 75 3.96 1.00 4.97
N PRO A 76 3.64 -0.16 4.37
CA PRO A 76 2.93 -1.21 5.09
C PRO A 76 3.75 -1.76 6.26
N LEU A 77 5.08 -1.59 6.28
CA LEU A 77 5.93 -2.00 7.40
C LEU A 77 5.80 -1.12 8.65
N VAL A 78 5.12 0.03 8.56
CA VAL A 78 4.85 0.91 9.73
C VAL A 78 3.37 0.92 10.12
N MET A 79 2.56 0.06 9.51
CA MET A 79 1.16 -0.11 9.92
C MET A 79 1.10 -0.77 11.30
N PRO A 80 0.21 -0.31 12.20
CA PRO A 80 0.01 -0.95 13.48
C PRO A 80 -0.56 -2.36 13.29
N MET A 81 -0.12 -3.28 14.14
CA MET A 81 -0.53 -4.69 14.13
C MET A 81 -1.45 -5.07 15.30
N GLU A 82 -1.92 -4.06 16.05
CA GLU A 82 -2.85 -4.18 17.18
C GLU A 82 -4.31 -4.24 16.75
#